data_AF-A0A7M1Q4L1-F1
#
_entry.id   AF-A0A7M1Q4L1-F1
#
_cell.length_a   1.000
_cell.length_b   1.000
_cell.length_c   1.000
_cell.angle_alpha   90.00
_cell.angle_beta   90.00
_cell.angle_gamma   90.00
#
_symmetry.space_group_name_H-M   'P 1'
#
loop_
_entity.id
_entity.type
_entity.pdbx_description
1 polymer ?
#
loop_
_entity_poly.entity_id
_entity_poly.type
_entity_poly.pdbx_seq_one_letter_code
_entity_poly.pdbx_strand_id
1 'polypeptide(L)'
;MYNKDKIYINKVLSHINCSKKLKNRIKEDLLISLAEKREYSFNRSAEDLLGNPYEVALEFIENLNLKENKLMGYEYISNTKVFGIPLVHVNTKNRRVAKGIVAIGNIAVGLISIGGFSFGLLSIGGLPLGIIAMGGISLGIIGAFGGIALSLGFAIGGVAFSYLIAVGGCAIAKVFAVGGVALADMTIGAEIKGIVGFYNQNGTGMYMYEYSKLNWQNIINVFRYSINSAKHGVPYLHDFVLQILTKLFI
;
A
#
# COMPACT_ATOMS: atom_id res chain seq x y z
N MET A 1 -30.85 39.76 11.04
CA MET A 1 -30.49 39.30 9.68
C MET A 1 -31.42 40.01 8.68
N TYR A 2 -30.90 40.95 7.88
CA TYR A 2 -31.74 41.79 7.03
C TYR A 2 -32.35 40.98 5.88
N ASN A 3 -33.65 41.18 5.62
CA ASN A 3 -34.38 40.48 4.56
C ASN A 3 -33.76 40.70 3.16
N LYS A 4 -33.10 41.86 2.97
CA LYS A 4 -32.40 42.24 1.73
C LYS A 4 -31.17 41.37 1.42
N ASP A 5 -30.44 40.90 2.43
CA ASP A 5 -29.22 40.09 2.25
C ASP A 5 -29.56 38.68 1.77
N LYS A 6 -30.65 38.10 2.32
CA LYS A 6 -31.17 36.81 1.85
C LYS A 6 -31.61 36.88 0.40
N ILE A 7 -32.21 37.99 -0.04
CA ILE A 7 -32.62 38.19 -1.43
C ILE A 7 -31.39 38.24 -2.34
N TYR A 8 -30.35 38.99 -1.97
CA TYR A 8 -29.10 39.06 -2.72
C TYR A 8 -28.44 37.69 -2.88
N ILE A 9 -28.29 36.94 -1.77
CA ILE A 9 -27.67 35.62 -1.80
C ILE A 9 -28.49 34.64 -2.65
N ASN A 10 -29.82 34.69 -2.55
CA ASN A 10 -30.67 33.85 -3.39
C ASN A 10 -30.54 34.18 -4.89
N LYS A 11 -30.32 35.46 -5.26
CA LYS A 11 -30.01 35.85 -6.64
C LYS A 11 -28.68 35.22 -7.10
N VAL A 12 -27.61 35.36 -6.30
CA VAL A 12 -26.31 34.72 -6.59
C VAL A 12 -26.47 33.20 -6.78
N LEU A 13 -27.14 32.53 -5.84
CA LEU A 13 -27.34 31.07 -5.88
C LEU A 13 -28.26 30.59 -7.02
N SER A 14 -29.07 31.48 -7.60
CA SER A 14 -29.92 31.16 -8.76
C SER A 14 -29.11 31.05 -10.05
N HIS A 15 -27.97 31.74 -10.13
CA HIS A 15 -27.05 31.68 -11.27
C HIS A 15 -26.06 30.51 -11.18
N ILE A 16 -25.91 29.89 -10.01
CA ILE A 16 -24.99 28.76 -9.79
C ILE A 16 -25.76 27.43 -9.91
N ASN A 17 -25.43 26.60 -10.90
CA ASN A 17 -26.03 25.28 -11.07
C ASN A 17 -25.14 24.19 -10.43
N CYS A 18 -25.38 23.86 -9.16
CA CYS A 18 -24.58 22.88 -8.41
C CYS A 18 -25.41 22.09 -7.37
N SER A 19 -24.79 21.06 -6.78
CA SER A 19 -25.44 20.19 -5.79
C SER A 19 -25.95 20.95 -4.55
N LYS A 20 -27.04 20.47 -3.93
CA LYS A 20 -27.69 21.12 -2.78
C LYS A 20 -26.75 21.35 -1.60
N LYS A 21 -25.82 20.42 -1.34
CA LYS A 21 -24.80 20.53 -0.29
C LYS A 21 -23.80 21.65 -0.57
N LEU A 22 -23.40 21.84 -1.82
CA LEU A 22 -22.47 22.88 -2.25
C LEU A 22 -23.14 24.26 -2.20
N LYS A 23 -24.41 24.36 -2.64
CA LYS A 23 -25.21 25.59 -2.50
C LYS A 23 -25.31 26.07 -1.05
N ASN A 24 -25.49 25.15 -0.10
CA ASN A 24 -25.56 25.50 1.32
C ASN A 24 -24.22 26.04 1.86
N ARG A 25 -23.08 25.48 1.44
CA ARG A 25 -21.76 26.00 1.82
C ARG A 25 -21.50 27.39 1.26
N ILE A 26 -21.78 27.60 -0.03
CA ILE A 26 -21.65 28.92 -0.68
C ILE A 26 -22.53 29.96 0.01
N LYS A 27 -23.74 29.55 0.42
CA LYS A 27 -24.65 30.41 1.19
C LYS A 27 -24.04 30.83 2.53
N GLU A 28 -23.42 29.90 3.26
CA GLU A 28 -22.76 30.19 4.54
C GLU A 28 -21.56 31.13 4.34
N ASP A 29 -20.70 30.86 3.35
CA ASP A 29 -19.54 31.70 3.03
C ASP A 29 -19.97 33.14 2.69
N LEU A 30 -20.98 33.31 1.82
CA LEU A 30 -21.51 34.62 1.45
C LEU A 30 -22.11 35.37 2.65
N LEU A 31 -22.74 34.66 3.59
CA LEU A 31 -23.26 35.27 4.81
C LEU A 31 -22.15 35.77 5.73
N ILE A 32 -21.08 35.00 5.87
CA ILE A 32 -19.91 35.38 6.67
C ILE A 32 -19.24 36.60 6.06
N SER A 33 -18.96 36.59 4.75
CA SER A 33 -18.32 37.73 4.07
C SER A 33 -19.18 39.01 4.14
N LEU A 34 -20.50 38.90 4.09
CA LEU A 34 -21.39 40.06 4.29
C LEU A 34 -21.38 40.57 5.72
N ALA A 35 -21.30 39.68 6.71
CA ALA A 35 -21.22 40.06 8.11
C ALA A 35 -19.90 40.80 8.41
N GLU A 36 -18.78 40.27 7.93
CA GLU A 36 -17.45 40.88 8.09
C GLU A 36 -17.37 42.25 7.41
N LYS A 37 -17.75 42.35 6.13
CA LYS A 37 -17.66 43.63 5.40
C LYS A 37 -18.58 44.72 5.97
N ARG A 38 -19.67 44.35 6.66
CA ARG A 38 -20.55 45.31 7.34
C ARG A 38 -19.98 45.84 8.64
N GLU A 39 -19.13 45.09 9.31
CA GLU A 39 -18.48 45.54 10.54
C GLU A 39 -17.58 46.77 10.27
N TYR A 40 -17.00 46.85 9.07
CA TYR A 40 -16.15 47.95 8.62
C TYR A 40 -16.89 49.03 7.82
N SER A 41 -18.08 48.75 7.30
CA SER A 41 -18.83 49.67 6.43
C SER A 41 -20.31 49.69 6.78
N PHE A 42 -20.67 50.54 7.72
CA PHE A 42 -22.05 50.71 8.18
C PHE A 42 -22.94 51.25 7.04
N ASN A 43 -24.14 50.67 6.90
CA ASN A 43 -25.24 51.15 6.04
C ASN A 43 -25.06 51.02 4.51
N ARG A 44 -24.14 50.18 4.02
CA ARG A 44 -24.03 49.86 2.57
C ARG A 44 -24.87 48.65 2.15
N SER A 45 -25.35 48.67 0.90
CA SER A 45 -26.12 47.56 0.34
C SER A 45 -25.23 46.34 0.07
N ALA A 46 -25.81 45.16 -0.06
CA ALA A 46 -25.04 43.94 -0.37
C ALA A 46 -24.32 44.05 -1.73
N GLU A 47 -24.92 44.77 -2.68
CA GLU A 47 -24.35 45.06 -4.01
C GLU A 47 -23.13 45.99 -3.91
N ASP A 48 -23.13 46.97 -3.00
CA ASP A 48 -21.98 47.86 -2.77
C ASP A 48 -20.80 47.16 -2.05
N LEU A 49 -21.10 46.11 -1.28
CA LEU A 49 -20.11 45.39 -0.46
C LEU A 49 -19.47 44.22 -1.21
N LEU A 50 -20.25 43.50 -2.00
CA LEU A 50 -19.82 42.30 -2.72
C LEU A 50 -19.78 42.47 -4.24
N GLY A 51 -20.44 43.48 -4.79
CA GLY A 51 -20.56 43.68 -6.24
C GLY A 51 -21.83 43.08 -6.83
N ASN A 52 -21.89 43.05 -8.16
CA ASN A 52 -23.04 42.53 -8.90
C ASN A 52 -23.25 41.03 -8.60
N PRO A 53 -24.50 40.59 -8.28
CA PRO A 53 -24.80 39.18 -8.04
C PRO A 53 -24.30 38.23 -9.14
N TYR A 54 -24.29 38.68 -10.39
CA TYR A 54 -23.84 37.91 -11.54
C TYR A 54 -22.31 37.71 -11.55
N GLU A 55 -21.54 38.77 -11.27
CA GLU A 55 -20.07 38.71 -11.22
C GLU A 55 -19.60 37.87 -10.04
N VAL A 56 -20.22 38.04 -8.88
CA VAL A 56 -19.96 37.18 -7.71
C VAL A 56 -20.29 35.73 -8.04
N ALA A 57 -21.43 35.47 -8.70
CA ALA A 57 -21.75 34.12 -9.13
C ALA A 57 -20.72 33.54 -10.12
N LEU A 58 -20.21 34.33 -11.06
CA LEU A 58 -19.15 33.91 -11.99
C LEU A 58 -17.86 33.55 -11.27
N GLU A 59 -17.40 34.39 -10.35
CA GLU A 59 -16.20 34.12 -9.55
C GLU A 59 -16.35 32.82 -8.73
N PHE A 60 -17.55 32.60 -8.16
CA PHE A 60 -17.86 31.33 -7.51
C PHE A 60 -17.88 30.17 -8.52
N ILE A 61 -18.49 30.30 -9.69
CA ILE A 61 -18.52 29.23 -10.71
C ILE A 61 -17.11 28.86 -11.18
N GLU A 62 -16.24 29.83 -11.38
CA GLU A 62 -14.86 29.60 -11.82
C GLU A 62 -14.05 28.88 -10.72
N ASN A 63 -14.14 29.36 -9.49
CA ASN A 63 -13.55 28.71 -8.32
C ASN A 63 -14.14 27.32 -8.06
N LEU A 64 -15.44 27.15 -8.30
CA LEU A 64 -16.13 25.87 -8.20
C LEU A 64 -15.67 24.91 -9.29
N ASN A 65 -15.52 25.33 -10.55
CA ASN A 65 -15.02 24.49 -11.63
C ASN A 65 -13.57 24.03 -11.36
N LEU A 66 -12.71 24.90 -10.83
CA LEU A 66 -11.35 24.55 -10.42
C LEU A 66 -11.35 23.57 -9.25
N LYS A 67 -12.15 23.85 -8.20
CA LYS A 67 -12.31 22.94 -7.07
C LYS A 67 -12.95 21.63 -7.50
N GLU A 68 -13.96 21.64 -8.35
CA GLU A 68 -14.69 20.48 -8.84
C GLU A 68 -13.79 19.62 -9.72
N ASN A 69 -13.00 20.18 -10.65
CA ASN A 69 -11.99 19.41 -11.36
C ASN A 69 -10.95 18.78 -10.42
N LYS A 70 -10.54 19.52 -9.38
CA LYS A 70 -9.61 19.00 -8.35
C LYS A 70 -10.26 17.97 -7.43
N LEU A 71 -11.59 18.04 -7.22
CA LEU A 71 -12.40 17.14 -6.39
C LEU A 71 -12.90 15.90 -7.17
N MET A 72 -13.08 16.02 -8.48
CA MET A 72 -13.63 14.99 -9.36
C MET A 72 -12.57 14.00 -9.85
N GLY A 73 -11.28 14.33 -9.67
CA GLY A 73 -10.14 13.47 -9.99
C GLY A 73 -9.79 13.45 -11.49
N TYR A 74 -8.55 13.07 -11.78
CA TYR A 74 -8.00 12.99 -13.13
C TYR A 74 -8.25 11.62 -13.76
N GLU A 75 -8.55 11.57 -15.06
CA GLU A 75 -8.68 10.32 -15.82
C GLU A 75 -7.97 10.48 -17.16
N TYR A 76 -7.04 9.57 -17.44
CA TYR A 76 -6.28 9.50 -18.67
C TYR A 76 -6.29 8.07 -19.20
N ILE A 77 -6.57 7.92 -20.49
CA ILE A 77 -6.60 6.64 -21.19
C ILE A 77 -5.74 6.80 -22.45
N SER A 78 -4.75 5.91 -22.63
CA SER A 78 -3.91 5.92 -23.83
C SER A 78 -4.71 5.53 -25.08
N ASN A 79 -4.42 6.19 -26.21
CA ASN A 79 -4.99 5.83 -27.51
C ASN A 79 -4.55 4.43 -27.98
N THR A 80 -3.31 4.04 -27.66
CA THR A 80 -2.77 2.72 -27.98
C THR A 80 -3.47 1.66 -27.13
N LYS A 81 -4.07 0.67 -27.81
CA LYS A 81 -4.74 -0.47 -27.18
C LYS A 81 -4.07 -1.77 -27.64
N VAL A 82 -3.91 -2.70 -26.71
CA VAL A 82 -3.40 -4.05 -26.93
C VAL A 82 -4.52 -5.02 -26.55
N PHE A 83 -4.99 -5.85 -27.50
CA PHE A 83 -6.16 -6.71 -27.30
C PHE A 83 -7.42 -5.97 -26.78
N GLY A 84 -7.61 -4.71 -27.19
CA GLY A 84 -8.74 -3.87 -26.73
C GLY A 84 -8.55 -3.25 -25.34
N ILE A 85 -7.46 -3.55 -24.64
CA ILE A 85 -7.09 -2.98 -23.33
C ILE A 85 -6.15 -1.78 -23.55
N PRO A 86 -6.38 -0.61 -22.93
CA PRO A 86 -5.47 0.51 -23.07
C PRO A 86 -4.09 0.19 -22.49
N LEU A 87 -3.03 0.66 -23.16
CA LEU A 87 -1.66 0.51 -22.68
C LEU A 87 -1.49 1.15 -21.30
N VAL A 88 -1.99 2.37 -21.13
CA VAL A 88 -1.93 3.12 -19.87
C VAL A 88 -3.32 3.66 -19.53
N HIS A 89 -3.74 3.45 -18.28
CA HIS A 89 -4.95 4.05 -17.73
C HIS A 89 -4.64 4.61 -16.34
N VAL A 90 -4.73 5.93 -16.20
CA VAL A 90 -4.60 6.64 -14.93
C VAL A 90 -5.98 7.12 -14.49
N ASN A 91 -6.39 6.80 -13.27
CA ASN A 91 -7.69 7.20 -12.73
C ASN A 91 -7.59 7.54 -11.24
N THR A 92 -7.61 8.84 -10.94
CA THR A 92 -7.59 9.38 -9.57
C THR A 92 -9.00 9.77 -9.10
N LYS A 93 -10.04 9.49 -9.89
CA LYS A 93 -11.43 9.76 -9.50
C LYS A 93 -11.84 8.82 -8.38
N ASN A 94 -12.56 9.35 -7.38
CA ASN A 94 -13.04 8.54 -6.28
C ASN A 94 -14.00 7.44 -6.78
N ARG A 95 -13.82 6.20 -6.31
CA ARG A 95 -14.63 5.01 -6.67
C ARG A 95 -14.55 4.54 -8.13
N ARG A 96 -13.56 4.97 -8.90
CA ARG A 96 -13.31 4.40 -10.24
C ARG A 96 -12.15 3.41 -10.23
N VAL A 97 -12.21 2.48 -11.18
CA VAL A 97 -11.21 1.43 -11.39
C VAL A 97 -10.39 1.78 -12.62
N ALA A 98 -9.09 1.98 -12.45
CA ALA A 98 -8.14 2.06 -13.57
C ALA A 98 -7.93 0.65 -14.14
N LYS A 99 -8.09 0.48 -15.45
CA LYS A 99 -7.92 -0.78 -16.17
C LYS A 99 -7.01 -0.59 -17.37
N GLY A 100 -5.87 -1.29 -17.42
CA GLY A 100 -4.90 -1.17 -18.51
C GLY A 100 -3.76 -2.17 -18.38
N ILE A 101 -2.81 -2.17 -19.32
CA ILE A 101 -1.53 -2.89 -19.11
C ILE A 101 -0.81 -2.26 -17.92
N VAL A 102 -0.68 -0.93 -17.94
CA VAL A 102 -0.24 -0.11 -16.81
C VAL A 102 -1.45 0.64 -16.25
N ALA A 103 -1.87 0.28 -15.04
CA ALA A 103 -3.01 0.89 -14.36
C ALA A 103 -2.55 1.67 -13.13
N ILE A 104 -2.92 2.95 -13.03
CA ILE A 104 -2.59 3.81 -11.89
C ILE A 104 -3.88 4.40 -11.32
N GLY A 105 -4.16 4.20 -10.02
CA GLY A 105 -5.36 4.78 -9.40
C GLY A 105 -5.65 4.28 -7.99
N ASN A 106 -6.72 4.75 -7.37
CA ASN A 106 -7.13 4.25 -6.05
C ASN A 106 -7.45 2.75 -6.08
N ILE A 107 -8.09 2.30 -7.16
CA ILE A 107 -8.30 0.89 -7.50
C ILE A 107 -7.71 0.68 -8.89
N ALA A 108 -6.67 -0.14 -9.02
CA ALA A 108 -5.96 -0.40 -10.26
C ALA A 108 -5.99 -1.89 -10.61
N VAL A 109 -6.35 -2.22 -11.85
CA VAL A 109 -6.39 -3.60 -12.36
C VAL A 109 -5.61 -3.66 -13.68
N GLY A 110 -4.51 -4.40 -13.72
CA GLY A 110 -3.67 -4.45 -14.91
C GLY A 110 -2.56 -5.48 -14.86
N LEU A 111 -1.66 -5.46 -15.85
CA LEU A 111 -0.43 -6.25 -15.78
C LEU A 111 0.51 -5.65 -14.71
N ILE A 112 0.69 -4.33 -14.78
CA ILE A 112 1.39 -3.50 -13.82
C ILE A 112 0.35 -2.57 -13.20
N SER A 113 0.13 -2.69 -11.89
CA SER A 113 -0.90 -1.93 -11.18
C SER A 113 -0.29 -1.15 -10.01
N ILE A 114 -0.58 0.14 -9.93
CA ILE A 114 -0.07 1.06 -8.91
C ILE A 114 -1.25 1.77 -8.26
N GLY A 115 -1.45 1.59 -6.96
CA GLY A 115 -2.63 2.15 -6.32
C GLY A 115 -2.79 1.89 -4.83
N GLY A 116 -3.89 2.38 -4.25
CA GLY A 116 -4.28 1.97 -2.90
C GLY A 116 -4.61 0.49 -2.86
N PHE A 117 -5.51 0.06 -3.76
CA PHE A 117 -5.83 -1.33 -4.05
C PHE A 117 -5.34 -1.65 -5.47
N SER A 118 -4.41 -2.59 -5.60
CA SER A 118 -3.79 -2.93 -6.88
C SER A 118 -3.92 -4.42 -7.17
N PHE A 119 -4.38 -4.78 -8.37
CA PHE A 119 -4.59 -6.15 -8.81
C PHE A 119 -3.87 -6.37 -10.13
N GLY A 120 -2.95 -7.33 -10.18
CA GLY A 120 -2.17 -7.54 -11.39
C GLY A 120 -1.08 -8.60 -11.29
N LEU A 121 -0.21 -8.62 -12.30
CA LEU A 121 0.98 -9.48 -12.28
C LEU A 121 2.04 -8.86 -11.37
N LEU A 122 2.31 -7.58 -11.58
CA LEU A 122 3.10 -6.71 -10.72
C LEU A 122 2.16 -5.70 -10.05
N SER A 123 2.06 -5.75 -8.73
CA SER A 123 1.15 -4.90 -7.96
C SER A 123 1.91 -4.11 -6.92
N ILE A 124 1.80 -2.78 -6.96
CA ILE A 124 2.42 -1.87 -6.01
C ILE A 124 1.31 -1.07 -5.32
N GLY A 125 1.29 -1.03 -3.99
CA GLY A 125 0.22 -0.31 -3.31
C GLY A 125 0.10 -0.43 -1.80
N GLY A 126 -1.04 -0.02 -1.27
CA GLY A 126 -1.39 -0.26 0.14
C GLY A 126 -1.78 -1.72 0.38
N LEU A 127 -2.71 -2.22 -0.46
CA LEU A 127 -3.23 -3.58 -0.48
C LEU A 127 -3.05 -4.21 -1.88
N PRO A 128 -1.81 -4.53 -2.28
CA PRO A 128 -1.53 -5.16 -3.56
C PRO A 128 -1.84 -6.67 -3.55
N LEU A 129 -2.46 -7.13 -4.64
CA LEU A 129 -2.77 -8.52 -4.96
C LEU A 129 -2.14 -8.87 -6.31
N GLY A 130 -1.28 -9.87 -6.38
CA GLY A 130 -0.68 -10.27 -7.64
C GLY A 130 0.25 -11.47 -7.62
N ILE A 131 0.97 -11.67 -8.73
CA ILE A 131 2.03 -12.69 -8.78
C ILE A 131 3.22 -12.20 -7.94
N ILE A 132 3.60 -10.93 -8.13
CA ILE A 132 4.55 -10.21 -7.29
C ILE A 132 3.85 -8.96 -6.75
N ALA A 133 3.81 -8.84 -5.42
CA ALA A 133 3.13 -7.75 -4.72
C ALA A 133 4.11 -6.98 -3.81
N MET A 134 4.03 -5.64 -3.83
CA MET A 134 4.87 -4.74 -3.02
C MET A 134 4.03 -3.65 -2.35
N GLY A 135 4.03 -3.59 -1.03
CA GLY A 135 3.10 -2.70 -0.33
C GLY A 135 3.05 -2.80 1.18
N GLY A 136 1.97 -2.28 1.77
CA GLY A 136 1.72 -2.39 3.21
C GLY A 136 1.31 -3.79 3.61
N ILE A 137 0.20 -4.28 3.02
CA ILE A 137 -0.34 -5.63 3.19
C ILE A 137 -0.34 -6.30 1.81
N SER A 138 0.68 -7.11 1.57
CA SER A 138 0.98 -7.67 0.25
C SER A 138 0.57 -9.13 0.15
N LEU A 139 -0.20 -9.44 -0.91
CA LEU A 139 -0.63 -10.79 -1.24
C LEU A 139 -0.06 -11.18 -2.61
N GLY A 140 1.01 -11.98 -2.57
CA GLY A 140 1.72 -12.50 -3.74
C GLY A 140 1.46 -13.98 -3.96
N ILE A 141 1.52 -14.46 -5.20
CA ILE A 141 1.59 -15.91 -5.45
C ILE A 141 3.05 -16.36 -5.35
N ILE A 142 3.93 -15.71 -6.12
CA ILE A 142 5.35 -16.04 -6.18
C ILE A 142 6.14 -15.17 -5.22
N GLY A 143 5.83 -13.87 -5.13
CA GLY A 143 6.60 -12.92 -4.35
C GLY A 143 5.73 -11.90 -3.62
N ALA A 144 5.99 -11.68 -2.33
CA ALA A 144 5.37 -10.60 -1.58
C ALA A 144 6.42 -9.82 -0.78
N PHE A 145 6.36 -8.49 -0.88
CA PHE A 145 7.21 -7.57 -0.14
C PHE A 145 6.34 -6.56 0.61
N GLY A 146 6.51 -6.40 1.91
CA GLY A 146 5.73 -5.40 2.63
C GLY A 146 5.83 -5.41 4.14
N GLY A 147 4.96 -4.65 4.81
CA GLY A 147 4.84 -4.73 6.27
C GLY A 147 4.31 -6.10 6.69
N ILE A 148 3.18 -6.50 6.10
CA ILE A 148 2.60 -7.84 6.18
C ILE A 148 2.69 -8.46 4.79
N ALA A 149 3.42 -9.57 4.65
CA ALA A 149 3.64 -10.24 3.38
C ALA A 149 3.10 -11.68 3.43
N LEU A 150 2.20 -12.00 2.51
CA LEU A 150 1.60 -13.33 2.32
C LEU A 150 1.98 -13.82 0.92
N SER A 151 2.67 -14.97 0.83
CA SER A 151 3.11 -15.55 -0.44
C SER A 151 3.04 -17.08 -0.45
N LEU A 152 3.06 -17.71 -1.63
CA LEU A 152 3.37 -19.16 -1.72
C LEU A 152 4.87 -19.36 -2.03
N GLY A 153 5.49 -18.48 -2.80
CA GLY A 153 6.91 -18.55 -3.12
C GLY A 153 7.78 -17.96 -2.02
N PHE A 154 8.14 -16.69 -2.17
CA PHE A 154 8.96 -15.96 -1.22
C PHE A 154 8.19 -14.76 -0.63
N ALA A 155 8.38 -14.52 0.66
CA ALA A 155 7.82 -13.39 1.38
C ALA A 155 8.92 -12.65 2.14
N ILE A 156 8.98 -11.32 2.00
CA ILE A 156 9.91 -10.45 2.74
C ILE A 156 9.11 -9.33 3.41
N GLY A 157 9.20 -9.22 4.74
CA GLY A 157 8.46 -8.18 5.44
C GLY A 157 8.66 -8.10 6.94
N GLY A 158 7.91 -7.24 7.61
CA GLY A 158 7.87 -7.22 9.08
C GLY A 158 7.27 -8.52 9.62
N VAL A 159 6.11 -8.87 9.09
CA VAL A 159 5.42 -10.16 9.32
C VAL A 159 5.32 -10.88 7.98
N ALA A 160 6.01 -12.00 7.83
CA ALA A 160 6.12 -12.74 6.58
C ALA A 160 5.55 -14.16 6.75
N PHE A 161 4.56 -14.48 5.92
CA PHE A 161 3.98 -15.81 5.78
C PHE A 161 4.23 -16.30 4.37
N SER A 162 4.87 -17.46 4.25
CA SER A 162 5.17 -18.07 2.95
C SER A 162 5.00 -19.58 2.96
N TYR A 163 4.87 -20.23 1.80
CA TYR A 163 4.99 -21.68 1.74
C TYR A 163 6.47 -22.10 1.61
N LEU A 164 7.26 -21.50 0.71
CA LEU A 164 8.68 -21.85 0.55
C LEU A 164 9.58 -21.05 1.49
N ILE A 165 9.71 -19.74 1.26
CA ILE A 165 10.73 -18.89 1.91
C ILE A 165 10.08 -17.68 2.57
N ALA A 166 10.37 -17.43 3.85
CA ALA A 166 9.97 -16.22 4.57
C ALA A 166 11.17 -15.52 5.22
N VAL A 167 11.26 -14.20 5.07
CA VAL A 167 12.29 -13.36 5.70
C VAL A 167 11.63 -12.17 6.38
N GLY A 168 11.85 -11.97 7.67
CA GLY A 168 11.22 -10.85 8.36
C GLY A 168 11.49 -10.73 9.86
N GLY A 169 10.73 -9.87 10.53
CA GLY A 169 10.75 -9.83 12.01
C GLY A 169 10.09 -11.07 12.59
N CYS A 170 8.89 -11.39 12.12
CA CYS A 170 8.19 -12.65 12.35
C CYS A 170 8.05 -13.38 11.01
N ALA A 171 8.70 -14.54 10.88
CA ALA A 171 8.77 -15.31 9.64
C ALA A 171 8.21 -16.71 9.84
N ILE A 172 7.18 -17.06 9.08
CA ILE A 172 6.53 -18.36 9.11
C ILE A 172 6.54 -18.94 7.70
N ALA A 173 7.23 -20.07 7.53
CA ALA A 173 7.30 -20.80 6.27
C ALA A 173 7.26 -22.32 6.49
N LYS A 174 7.07 -23.09 5.41
CA LYS A 174 7.24 -24.54 5.48
C LYS A 174 8.71 -24.92 5.37
N VAL A 175 9.41 -24.38 4.37
CA VAL A 175 10.78 -24.82 4.05
C VAL A 175 11.83 -23.99 4.79
N PHE A 176 11.85 -22.67 4.60
CA PHE A 176 12.92 -21.81 5.11
C PHE A 176 12.38 -20.50 5.69
N ALA A 177 12.74 -20.19 6.93
CA ALA A 177 12.38 -18.94 7.59
C ALA A 177 13.58 -18.26 8.27
N VAL A 178 13.74 -16.96 8.05
CA VAL A 178 14.77 -16.13 8.67
C VAL A 178 14.13 -14.93 9.37
N GLY A 179 14.43 -14.74 10.65
CA GLY A 179 13.88 -13.59 11.35
C GLY A 179 14.17 -13.49 12.84
N GLY A 180 13.56 -12.51 13.52
CA GLY A 180 13.59 -12.45 14.97
C GLY A 180 12.91 -13.69 15.56
N VAL A 181 11.67 -13.93 15.13
CA VAL A 181 10.91 -15.16 15.38
C VAL A 181 10.77 -15.92 14.07
N ALA A 182 11.26 -17.16 13.99
CA ALA A 182 11.24 -17.97 12.77
C ALA A 182 10.62 -19.36 12.99
N LEU A 183 9.62 -19.72 12.18
CA LEU A 183 8.99 -21.05 12.18
C LEU A 183 9.06 -21.66 10.77
N ALA A 184 9.82 -22.74 10.60
CA ALA A 184 9.93 -23.52 9.36
C ALA A 184 10.75 -24.81 9.59
N ASP A 185 10.83 -25.70 8.61
CA ASP A 185 11.72 -26.87 8.68
C ASP A 185 13.18 -26.45 8.87
N MET A 186 13.62 -25.41 8.16
CA MET A 186 14.93 -24.77 8.31
C MET A 186 14.77 -23.33 8.78
N THR A 187 15.42 -22.97 9.89
CA THR A 187 15.23 -21.67 10.55
C THR A 187 16.53 -20.99 10.95
N ILE A 188 16.56 -19.67 10.87
CA ILE A 188 17.67 -18.84 11.37
C ILE A 188 17.07 -17.63 12.09
N GLY A 189 17.41 -17.40 13.36
CA GLY A 189 16.81 -16.30 14.10
C GLY A 189 17.21 -16.11 15.55
N ALA A 190 16.48 -15.26 16.28
CA ALA A 190 16.67 -15.14 17.73
C ALA A 190 15.88 -16.23 18.46
N GLU A 191 14.60 -16.35 18.15
CA GLU A 191 13.70 -17.40 18.61
C GLU A 191 13.22 -18.24 17.44
N ILE A 192 13.53 -19.54 17.46
CA ILE A 192 13.21 -20.41 16.32
C ILE A 192 12.47 -21.68 16.72
N LYS A 193 11.65 -22.18 15.80
CA LYS A 193 11.02 -23.49 15.88
C LYS A 193 11.08 -24.20 14.54
N GLY A 194 11.69 -25.39 14.51
CA GLY A 194 11.91 -26.10 13.26
C GLY A 194 12.53 -27.48 13.42
N ILE A 195 12.91 -28.10 12.31
CA ILE A 195 13.67 -29.35 12.34
C ILE A 195 15.14 -29.01 12.54
N VAL A 196 15.65 -28.07 11.75
CA VAL A 196 17.03 -27.59 11.78
C VAL A 196 17.03 -26.07 11.95
N GLY A 197 17.90 -25.55 12.80
CA GLY A 197 18.13 -24.12 12.75
C GLY A 197 19.19 -23.57 13.68
N PHE A 198 19.52 -22.31 13.42
CA PHE A 198 20.54 -21.56 14.13
C PHE A 198 19.88 -20.43 14.92
N TYR A 199 20.08 -20.42 16.22
CA TYR A 199 19.42 -19.46 17.12
C TYR A 199 20.37 -18.77 18.07
N ASN A 200 19.96 -17.59 18.56
CA ASN A 200 20.74 -16.84 19.55
C ASN A 200 20.12 -16.89 20.96
N GLN A 201 18.79 -16.90 21.07
CA GLN A 201 18.10 -16.88 22.36
C GLN A 201 17.47 -18.23 22.68
N ASN A 202 16.44 -18.64 21.92
CA ASN A 202 15.71 -19.90 22.14
C ASN A 202 15.51 -20.66 20.83
N GLY A 203 15.71 -21.98 20.86
CA GLY A 203 15.51 -22.86 19.71
C GLY A 203 14.82 -24.15 20.10
N THR A 204 13.73 -24.47 19.39
CA THR A 204 12.94 -25.69 19.64
C THR A 204 12.89 -26.57 18.40
N GLY A 205 13.51 -27.76 18.46
CA GLY A 205 13.59 -28.66 17.31
C GLY A 205 14.53 -29.83 17.49
N MET A 206 14.77 -30.58 16.42
CA MET A 206 15.64 -31.76 16.45
C MET A 206 17.13 -31.37 16.41
N TYR A 207 17.50 -30.50 15.47
CA TYR A 207 18.88 -30.08 15.21
C TYR A 207 19.01 -28.57 15.42
N MET A 208 19.19 -28.17 16.68
CA MET A 208 19.20 -26.77 17.09
C MET A 208 20.62 -26.34 17.50
N TYR A 209 21.09 -25.24 16.92
CA TYR A 209 22.46 -24.75 17.11
C TYR A 209 22.46 -23.32 17.64
N GLU A 210 23.01 -23.15 18.84
CA GLU A 210 23.11 -21.84 19.48
C GLU A 210 24.38 -21.11 19.00
N TYR A 211 24.24 -19.89 18.46
CA TYR A 211 25.36 -19.08 17.93
C TYR A 211 26.50 -18.87 18.94
N SER A 212 26.16 -18.64 20.21
CA SER A 212 27.11 -18.37 21.30
C SER A 212 28.01 -19.57 21.63
N LYS A 213 27.57 -20.80 21.31
CA LYS A 213 28.25 -22.06 21.61
C LYS A 213 28.94 -22.68 20.39
N LEU A 214 29.01 -21.98 19.27
CA LEU A 214 29.75 -22.44 18.09
C LEU A 214 31.26 -22.43 18.39
N ASN A 215 31.78 -23.60 18.74
CA ASN A 215 33.20 -23.89 18.86
C ASN A 215 33.60 -24.93 17.79
N TRP A 216 34.89 -25.03 17.46
CA TRP A 216 35.36 -25.86 16.33
C TRP A 216 34.93 -27.34 16.44
N GLN A 217 34.90 -27.89 17.65
CA GLN A 217 34.36 -29.23 17.93
C GLN A 217 32.85 -29.35 17.67
N ASN A 218 32.06 -28.32 17.96
CA ASN A 218 30.61 -28.34 17.73
C ASN A 218 30.28 -28.27 16.24
N ILE A 219 31.09 -27.53 15.46
CA ILE A 219 31.02 -27.51 14.00
C ILE A 219 31.27 -28.93 13.44
N ILE A 220 32.32 -29.62 13.90
CA ILE A 220 32.59 -31.02 13.52
C ILE A 220 31.44 -31.97 13.90
N ASN A 221 30.78 -31.74 15.04
CA ASN A 221 29.62 -32.52 15.45
C ASN A 221 28.40 -32.25 14.56
N VAL A 222 28.12 -30.99 14.19
CA VAL A 222 27.08 -30.64 13.19
C VAL A 222 27.33 -31.41 11.89
N PHE A 223 28.58 -31.46 11.44
CA PHE A 223 28.96 -32.22 10.25
C PHE A 223 28.69 -33.72 10.38
N ARG A 224 29.10 -34.35 11.49
CA ARG A 224 28.86 -35.78 11.73
C ARG A 224 27.37 -36.11 11.81
N TYR A 225 26.57 -35.26 12.46
CA TYR A 225 25.12 -35.46 12.58
C TYR A 225 24.37 -35.23 11.26
N SER A 226 24.79 -34.28 10.44
CA SER A 226 24.20 -34.03 9.11
C SER A 226 24.42 -35.23 8.16
N ILE A 227 25.64 -35.78 8.15
CA ILE A 227 25.98 -36.98 7.35
C ILE A 227 25.16 -38.20 7.80
N ASN A 228 24.92 -38.36 9.11
CA ASN A 228 24.07 -39.44 9.62
C ASN A 228 22.57 -39.20 9.36
N SER A 229 22.10 -37.95 9.37
CA SER A 229 20.70 -37.61 9.07
C SER A 229 20.35 -37.76 7.59
N ALA A 230 21.32 -37.58 6.69
CA ALA A 230 21.17 -37.85 5.26
C ALA A 230 20.84 -39.33 4.97
N LYS A 231 21.23 -40.26 5.86
CA LYS A 231 20.82 -41.68 5.77
C LYS A 231 19.37 -41.95 6.20
N HIS A 232 18.70 -41.00 6.83
CA HIS A 232 17.35 -41.14 7.38
C HIS A 232 16.31 -40.18 6.77
N GLY A 233 16.57 -39.63 5.57
CA GLY A 233 15.49 -39.14 4.70
C GLY A 233 15.33 -37.62 4.56
N VAL A 234 16.32 -36.80 4.93
CA VAL A 234 16.26 -35.34 4.75
C VAL A 234 17.33 -34.85 3.76
N PRO A 235 17.15 -35.04 2.43
CA PRO A 235 18.18 -34.79 1.42
C PRO A 235 18.65 -33.32 1.34
N TYR A 236 17.76 -32.35 1.64
CA TYR A 236 18.08 -30.91 1.55
C TYR A 236 19.13 -30.42 2.57
N LEU A 237 19.32 -31.18 3.67
CA LEU A 237 20.27 -30.82 4.72
C LEU A 237 21.73 -31.01 4.27
N HIS A 238 21.97 -32.03 3.44
CA HIS A 238 23.30 -32.35 2.93
C HIS A 238 23.84 -31.23 2.03
N ASP A 239 23.02 -30.76 1.09
CA ASP A 239 23.41 -29.74 0.12
C ASP A 239 23.63 -28.36 0.75
N PHE A 240 22.83 -28.02 1.77
CA PHE A 240 22.98 -26.77 2.52
C PHE A 240 24.31 -26.73 3.31
N VAL A 241 24.66 -27.85 3.96
CA VAL A 241 25.91 -27.97 4.73
C VAL A 241 27.13 -27.96 3.81
N LEU A 242 27.04 -28.59 2.64
CA LEU A 242 28.08 -28.50 1.60
C LEU A 242 28.28 -27.05 1.12
N GLN A 243 27.21 -26.30 0.84
CA GLN A 243 27.33 -24.91 0.41
C GLN A 243 27.99 -23.99 1.45
N ILE A 244 27.72 -24.24 2.74
CA ILE A 244 28.38 -23.51 3.83
C ILE A 244 29.88 -23.84 3.87
N LEU A 245 30.26 -25.11 3.72
CA LEU A 245 31.66 -25.55 3.65
C LEU A 245 32.43 -24.90 2.50
N THR A 246 31.86 -24.89 1.29
CA THR A 246 32.54 -24.30 0.13
C THR A 246 32.81 -22.81 0.30
N LYS A 247 32.03 -22.12 1.14
CA LYS A 247 32.19 -20.68 1.41
C LYS A 247 33.03 -20.37 2.65
N LEU A 248 33.24 -21.32 3.55
CA LEU A 248 34.07 -21.16 4.77
C LEU A 248 35.53 -21.59 4.58
N PHE A 249 35.81 -22.43 3.58
CA PHE A 249 37.15 -22.96 3.27
C PHE A 249 37.79 -22.34 2.02
N ILE A 250 37.26 -21.19 1.55
CA ILE A 250 37.91 -20.25 0.60
C ILE A 250 38.10 -18.95 1.35
#